data_AF-A0A1V5KJ28-F1
#
_entry.id   AF-A0A1V5KJ28-F1
#
_cell.length_a   1.000
_cell.length_b   1.000
_cell.length_c   1.000
_cell.angle_alpha   90.00
_cell.angle_beta   90.00
_cell.angle_gamma   90.00
#
_symmetry.space_group_name_H-M   'P 1'
#
loop_
_entity.id
_entity.type
_entity.pdbx_description
1 polymer ?
#
loop_
_entity_poly.entity_id
_entity_poly.type
_entity_poly.pdbx_seq_one_letter_code
_entity_poly.pdbx_strand_id
1 'polypeptide(L)' 'MLCGPFSDYGGGMVVVNAPTREEARAIFESDPYVAEGYKTYQLRTLEVANRENGYLLGE' A
#
# COMPACT_ATOMS: atom_id res chain seq x y z
N MET A 1 -5.02 7.16 -7.29
CA MET A 1 -4.84 5.77 -6.84
C MET A 1 -3.91 5.11 -7.82
N LEU A 2 -2.78 4.56 -7.36
CA LEU A 2 -1.86 3.78 -8.18
C LEU A 2 -2.00 2.32 -7.78
N CYS A 3 -2.19 1.41 -8.75
CA CYS A 3 -2.31 -0.01 -8.46
C CYS A 3 -1.82 -0.87 -9.62
N GLY A 4 -1.36 -2.08 -9.31
CA GLY A 4 -0.99 -3.07 -10.32
C GLY A 4 -0.38 -4.34 -9.73
N PRO A 5 -0.40 -5.44 -10.49
CA PRO A 5 0.33 -6.65 -10.14
C PRO A 5 1.84 -6.45 -10.31
N PHE A 6 2.62 -7.20 -9.55
CA PHE A 6 4.05 -7.34 -9.84
C PHE A 6 4.23 -8.29 -11.03
N SER A 7 5.15 -7.98 -11.94
CA SER A 7 5.41 -8.80 -13.12
C SER A 7 6.26 -10.05 -12.82
N ASP A 8 6.92 -10.06 -11.67
CA ASP A 8 7.94 -11.02 -11.25
C ASP A 8 7.62 -11.70 -9.91
N TYR A 9 6.49 -11.35 -9.27
CA TYR A 9 6.07 -11.91 -8.00
C TYR A 9 4.55 -12.09 -7.93
N GLY A 10 4.11 -13.16 -7.26
CA GLY A 10 2.70 -13.41 -6.99
C GLY A 10 2.14 -12.39 -6.00
N GLY A 11 1.63 -11.26 -6.51
CA GLY A 11 1.05 -10.19 -5.71
C GLY A 11 0.91 -8.89 -6.48
N GLY A 12 0.74 -7.79 -5.75
CA GLY A 12 0.67 -6.46 -6.31
C GLY A 12 0.77 -5.39 -5.24
N MET A 13 0.70 -4.13 -5.67
CA MET A 13 0.72 -2.98 -4.78
C MET A 13 -0.46 -2.06 -5.10
N VAL A 14 -1.00 -1.43 -4.07
CA VAL A 14 -2.01 -0.39 -4.18
C VAL A 14 -1.58 0.77 -3.27
N VAL A 15 -1.50 1.96 -3.85
CA VAL A 15 -1.24 3.22 -3.12
C VAL A 15 -2.51 4.06 -3.14
N VAL A 16 -3.07 4.24 -1.95
CA VAL A 16 -4.26 5.07 -1.69
C VAL A 16 -3.86 6.30 -0.89
N ASN A 17 -4.56 7.41 -1.13
CA ASN A 17 -4.50 8.56 -0.23
C ASN A 17 -5.63 8.40 0.78
N ALA A 18 -5.27 8.28 2.06
CA ALA A 18 -6.21 8.15 3.16
C ALA A 18 -5.76 9.06 4.32
N PRO A 19 -6.67 9.81 4.95
CA PRO A 19 -6.38 10.64 6.12
C PRO A 19 -5.77 9.88 7.30
N THR A 20 -6.19 8.62 7.49
CA THR A 20 -5.76 7.77 8.61
C THR A 20 -5.43 6.36 8.14
N ARG A 21 -4.65 5.64 8.95
CA ARG A 21 -4.32 4.24 8.68
C ARG A 21 -5.55 3.33 8.78
N GLU A 22 -6.49 3.68 9.64
CA GLU A 22 -7.76 3.00 9.86
C GLU A 22 -8.66 3.12 8.63
N GLU A 23 -8.76 4.32 8.04
CA GLU A 23 -9.47 4.51 6.77
C GLU A 23 -8.80 3.76 5.62
N ALA A 24 -7.47 3.77 5.54
CA ALA A 24 -6.74 2.96 4.56
C ALA A 24 -7.05 1.47 4.72
N ARG A 25 -7.12 0.98 5.96
CA ARG A 25 -7.45 -0.42 6.27
C ARG A 25 -8.88 -0.75 5.83
N ALA A 26 -9.85 0.10 6.16
CA ALA A 26 -11.25 -0.11 5.81
C ALA A 26 -11.45 -0.25 4.30
N ILE A 27 -10.70 0.52 3.49
CA ILE A 27 -10.71 0.38 2.03
C ILE A 27 -10.33 -1.05 1.61
N PHE A 28 -9.24 -1.62 2.14
CA PHE A 28 -8.80 -2.97 1.77
C PHE A 28 -9.67 -4.08 2.36
N GLU A 29 -10.16 -3.93 3.58
CA GLU A 29 -11.04 -4.93 4.22
C GLU A 29 -12.42 -4.99 3.55
N SER A 30 -12.82 -3.95 2.81
CA SER A 30 -14.05 -3.98 2.00
C SER A 30 -13.94 -4.75 0.68
N ASP A 31 -12.73 -5.16 0.25
CA ASP A 31 -12.57 -6.01 -0.93
C ASP A 31 -13.07 -7.43 -0.61
N PRO A 32 -14.07 -7.97 -1.35
CA PRO A 32 -14.60 -9.32 -1.11
C PRO A 32 -13.52 -10.40 -1.07
N TYR A 33 -12.47 -10.28 -1.89
CA TYR A 33 -11.39 -11.25 -1.90
C TYR A 33 -10.55 -11.23 -0.62
N VAL A 34 -10.46 -10.07 0.05
CA VAL A 34 -9.81 -9.96 1.36
C VAL A 34 -10.75 -10.46 2.45
N ALA A 35 -12.02 -10.03 2.44
CA ALA A 35 -13.02 -10.41 3.43
C ALA A 35 -13.30 -11.93 3.43
N GLU A 36 -13.29 -12.57 2.26
CA GLU A 36 -13.49 -14.01 2.08
C GLU A 36 -12.18 -14.81 2.22
N GLY A 37 -11.04 -14.15 2.50
CA GLY A 37 -9.76 -14.80 2.79
C GLY A 37 -8.96 -15.30 1.57
N TYR A 38 -9.37 -14.97 0.35
CA TYR A 38 -8.63 -15.31 -0.88
C TYR A 38 -7.37 -14.46 -1.09
N LYS A 39 -7.30 -13.28 -0.48
CA LYS A 39 -6.15 -12.38 -0.54
C LYS A 39 -5.73 -11.94 0.85
N THR A 40 -4.42 -11.90 1.07
CA THR A 40 -3.81 -11.28 2.25
C THR A 40 -3.09 -10.00 1.84
N TYR A 41 -2.88 -9.08 2.77
CA TYR A 41 -2.15 -7.84 2.50
C TYR A 41 -1.27 -7.42 3.68
N GLN A 42 -0.32 -6.54 3.40
CA GLN A 42 0.40 -5.78 4.44
C GLN A 42 0.08 -4.30 4.24
N LEU A 43 -0.24 -3.61 5.34
CA LEU A 43 -0.47 -2.18 5.34
C LEU A 43 0.77 -1.44 5.84
N ARG A 44 1.24 -0.45 5.06
CA ARG A 44 2.36 0.44 5.37
C ARG A 44 1.98 1.88 5.03
N THR A 45 2.44 2.82 5.82
CA THR A 45 2.33 4.26 5.52
C THR A 45 3.50 4.64 4.62
N LEU A 46 3.21 5.28 3.49
CA LEU A 46 4.23 5.81 2.59
C LEU A 46 4.43 7.30 2.90
N GLU A 47 5.66 7.70 3.20
CA GLU A 47 6.02 9.10 3.33
C GLU A 47 6.50 9.66 2.00
N VAL A 48 6.29 10.96 1.79
CA VAL A 48 6.89 11.67 0.67
C VAL A 48 8.41 11.65 0.84
N ALA A 49 9.09 11.17 -0.19
CA ALA A 49 10.54 11.17 -0.28
C ALA A 49 11.13 12.55 0.02
N ASN A 50 12.04 12.66 0.99
CA ASN A 50 12.74 13.89 1.31
C ASN A 50 14.11 13.63 1.95
N ARG A 51 14.85 14.70 2.27
CA ARG A 51 16.17 14.60 2.90
C ARG A 51 16.09 14.16 4.36
N GLU A 52 15.06 14.60 5.07
CA GLU A 52 14.89 14.40 6.52
C GLU A 52 14.58 12.93 6.85
N ASN A 53 13.88 12.21 5.96
CA ASN A 53 13.65 10.77 6.08
C ASN A 53 14.71 9.90 5.39
N GLY A 54 15.85 10.50 4.99
CA GLY A 54 17.00 9.77 4.44
C GLY A 54 16.73 9.09 3.09
N TYR A 55 15.66 9.46 2.39
CA TYR A 55 15.26 8.81 1.13
C TYR A 55 16.08 9.31 -0.08
N LEU A 56 16.69 10.48 0.03
CA LEU A 56 17.60 10.95 -1.01
C LEU A 56 18.86 10.05 -0.99
N LEU A 57 18.97 9.17 -1.99
CA LEU A 57 20.22 8.48 -2.31
C LEU A 57 21.31 9.56 -2.41
N GLY A 58 22.42 9.36 -1.67
CA GLY A 58 23.50 10.35 -1.58
C GLY A 58 23.95 10.83 -2.96
N GLU A 59 24.39 12.10 -3.01
CA GLU A 59 25.05 12.67 -4.19
C GLU A 59 26.28 11.86 -4.62
#